data_AF-A0A3A5W0L4-F1
#
_entry.id   AF-A0A3A5W0L4-F1
#
_cell.length_a   1.000
_cell.length_b   1.000
_cell.length_c   1.000
_cell.angle_alpha   90.00
_cell.angle_beta   90.00
_cell.angle_gamma   90.00
#
_symmetry.space_group_name_H-M   'P 1'
#
loop_
_entity.id
_entity.type
_entity.pdbx_description
1 polymer ?
#
loop_
_entity_poly.entity_id
_entity_poly.type
_entity_poly.pdbx_seq_one_letter_code
_entity_poly.pdbx_strand_id
1 'polypeptide(L)'
;MIEAYFTDLWWLLGALFFGVFMGSLTGLIPGFHVNNVALILLALSPALLDLGIPLSAVAAIIVSTGTVHTFLNYIPSALIGAPDG
;
A
#
# COMPACT_ATOMS: atom_id res chain seq x y z
N MET A 1 5.90 28.62 -3.06
CA MET A 1 6.16 27.80 -1.87
C MET A 1 4.90 27.11 -1.35
N ILE A 2 3.80 27.86 -1.11
CA ILE A 2 2.56 27.26 -0.61
C ILE A 2 1.90 26.28 -1.61
N GLU A 3 1.94 26.59 -2.91
CA GLU A 3 1.34 25.74 -3.95
C GLU A 3 2.03 24.38 -4.07
N ALA A 4 3.37 24.35 -4.04
CA ALA A 4 4.13 23.11 -4.06
C ALA A 4 3.79 22.20 -2.87
N TYR A 5 3.63 22.79 -1.68
CA TYR A 5 3.19 22.06 -0.49
C TYR A 5 1.83 21.37 -0.69
N PHE A 6 0.85 22.09 -1.25
CA PHE A 6 -0.46 21.51 -1.49
C PHE A 6 -0.43 20.40 -2.55
N THR A 7 0.38 20.55 -3.60
CA THR A 7 0.56 19.51 -4.62
C THR A 7 1.13 18.23 -4.03
N ASP A 8 2.18 18.33 -3.21
CA ASP A 8 2.75 17.17 -2.52
C ASP A 8 1.75 16.52 -1.56
N LEU A 9 0.97 17.34 -0.85
CA LEU A 9 -0.08 16.85 0.04
C LEU A 9 -1.15 16.05 -0.74
N TRP A 10 -1.60 16.55 -1.90
CA TRP A 10 -2.57 15.83 -2.74
C TRP A 10 -2.03 14.50 -3.23
N TRP A 11 -0.76 14.44 -3.65
CA TRP A 11 -0.09 13.20 -4.01
C TRP A 11 -0.06 12.20 -2.85
N LEU A 12 0.31 12.66 -1.64
CA LEU A 12 0.35 11.82 -0.46
C LEU A 12 -1.04 11.31 -0.05
N LEU A 13 -2.07 12.14 -0.13
CA LEU A 13 -3.45 11.73 0.17
C LEU A 13 -3.97 10.70 -0.84
N GLY A 14 -3.74 10.92 -2.13
CA GLY A 14 -4.11 9.95 -3.18
C GLY A 14 -3.38 8.61 -2.98
N ALA A 15 -2.06 8.67 -2.75
CA ALA A 15 -1.23 7.52 -2.44
C ALA A 15 -1.69 6.76 -1.19
N LEU A 16 -2.06 7.47 -0.13
CA LEU A 16 -2.59 6.90 1.11
C LEU A 16 -3.84 6.08 0.82
N PHE A 17 -4.86 6.66 0.20
CA PHE A 17 -6.12 5.95 -0.06
C PHE A 17 -5.94 4.76 -1.01
N PHE A 18 -5.09 4.90 -2.02
CA PHE A 18 -4.76 3.79 -2.91
C PHE A 18 -4.06 2.64 -2.16
N GLY A 19 -3.09 2.96 -1.30
CA GLY A 19 -2.42 1.95 -0.49
C GLY A 19 -3.32 1.32 0.56
N VAL A 20 -4.27 2.06 1.17
CA VAL A 20 -5.30 1.47 2.04
C VAL A 20 -6.15 0.45 1.28
N PHE A 21 -6.56 0.77 0.04
CA PHE A 21 -7.32 -0.15 -0.79
C PHE A 21 -6.51 -1.43 -1.11
N MET A 22 -5.28 -1.30 -1.59
CA MET A 22 -4.39 -2.44 -1.89
C MET A 22 -4.06 -3.25 -0.63
N GLY A 23 -3.85 -2.59 0.50
CA GLY A 23 -3.60 -3.22 1.79
C GLY A 23 -4.80 -4.04 2.26
N SER A 24 -6.01 -3.56 1.98
CA SER A 24 -7.26 -4.27 2.29
C SER A 24 -7.40 -5.55 1.47
N LEU A 25 -7.10 -5.49 0.18
CA LEU A 25 -7.11 -6.67 -0.68
C LEU A 25 -6.07 -7.71 -0.26
N THR A 26 -4.81 -7.28 -0.06
CA THR A 26 -3.74 -8.19 0.34
C THR A 26 -3.94 -8.76 1.74
N GLY A 27 -4.51 -7.99 2.68
CA GLY A 27 -4.74 -8.44 4.05
C GLY A 27 -5.90 -9.45 4.16
N LEU A 28 -6.98 -9.24 3.40
CA LEU A 28 -8.16 -10.11 3.49
C LEU A 28 -8.08 -11.37 2.63
N ILE A 29 -7.27 -11.36 1.56
CA ILE A 29 -7.12 -12.51 0.64
C ILE A 29 -5.95 -13.38 1.12
N PRO A 30 -6.21 -14.62 1.60
CA PRO A 30 -5.15 -15.54 2.00
C PRO A 30 -4.19 -15.84 0.84
N GLY A 31 -2.88 -15.84 1.11
CA GLY A 31 -1.84 -16.15 0.11
C GLY A 31 -1.41 -14.96 -0.77
N PHE A 32 -2.05 -13.78 -0.68
CA PHE A 32 -1.60 -12.59 -1.41
C PHE A 32 -0.67 -11.72 -0.55
N HIS A 33 0.64 -11.89 -0.74
CA HIS A 33 1.64 -11.24 0.12
C HIS A 33 1.88 -9.77 -0.24
N VAL A 34 1.85 -8.91 0.77
CA VAL A 34 2.19 -7.48 0.64
C VAL A 34 3.61 -7.24 0.13
N ASN A 35 4.55 -8.15 0.41
CA ASN A 35 5.93 -8.04 -0.05
C ASN A 35 6.04 -8.03 -1.58
N ASN A 36 5.18 -8.80 -2.28
CA ASN A 36 5.17 -8.83 -3.74
C ASN A 36 4.71 -7.48 -4.30
N VAL A 37 3.69 -6.87 -3.67
CA VAL A 37 3.21 -5.53 -4.05
C VAL A 37 4.31 -4.48 -3.85
N ALA A 38 4.99 -4.51 -2.71
CA ALA A 38 6.08 -3.58 -2.42
C ALA A 38 7.25 -3.71 -3.41
N LEU A 39 7.66 -4.94 -3.74
CA LEU A 39 8.74 -5.19 -4.69
C LEU A 39 8.39 -4.75 -6.12
N ILE A 40 7.16 -5.01 -6.58
CA ILE A 40 6.69 -4.56 -7.89
C ILE A 40 6.68 -3.02 -7.96
N LEU A 41 6.13 -2.36 -6.94
CA LEU A 41 6.11 -0.89 -6.89
C LEU A 41 7.52 -0.28 -6.83
N LEU A 42 8.43 -0.91 -6.08
CA LEU A 42 9.82 -0.48 -6.03
C LEU A 42 10.52 -0.65 -7.39
N ALA A 43 10.32 -1.78 -8.05
CA ALA A 43 10.87 -2.04 -9.39
C ALA A 43 10.32 -1.07 -10.45
N LEU A 44 9.03 -0.68 -10.33
CA LEU A 44 8.40 0.30 -11.20
C LEU A 44 8.71 1.76 -10.84
N SER A 45 9.32 2.02 -9.68
CA SER A 45 9.57 3.39 -9.20
C SER A 45 10.34 4.29 -10.19
N PRO A 46 11.34 3.82 -10.98
CA PRO A 46 11.98 4.66 -11.99
C PRO A 46 11.02 5.06 -13.12
N ALA A 47 10.19 4.12 -13.60
CA ALA A 47 9.22 4.39 -14.64
C ALA A 47 8.08 5.32 -14.16
N LEU A 48 7.68 5.20 -12.89
CA LEU A 48 6.70 6.10 -12.28
C LEU A 48 7.26 7.52 -12.13
N LEU A 49 8.55 7.66 -11.83
CA LEU A 49 9.22 8.95 -11.79
C LEU A 49 9.25 9.61 -13.18
N ASP A 50 9.53 8.84 -14.24
CA ASP A 50 9.50 9.34 -15.62
C ASP A 50 8.08 9.78 -16.05
N LEU A 51 7.03 9.19 -15.47
CA LEU A 51 5.63 9.60 -15.64
C LEU A 51 5.25 10.83 -14.81
N GLY A 52 6.17 11.39 -14.03
CA GLY A 52 5.94 12.56 -13.17
C GLY A 52 5.31 12.25 -11.82
N ILE A 53 5.24 10.97 -11.41
CA ILE A 53 4.76 10.58 -10.09
C ILE A 53 5.92 10.72 -9.09
N PRO A 54 5.73 11.46 -7.98
CA PRO A 54 6.80 11.65 -7.01
C PRO A 54 7.09 10.35 -6.25
N LEU A 55 8.38 10.09 -5.99
CA LEU A 55 8.83 8.92 -5.21
C LEU A 55 8.20 8.87 -3.79
N SER A 56 7.88 10.02 -3.22
CA SER A 56 7.18 10.13 -1.94
C SER A 56 5.78 9.51 -1.99
N ALA A 57 5.05 9.63 -3.11
CA ALA A 57 3.77 8.98 -3.30
C ALA A 57 3.93 7.45 -3.38
N VAL A 58 4.94 6.96 -4.11
CA VAL A 58 5.23 5.51 -4.19
C VAL A 58 5.55 4.94 -2.80
N ALA A 59 6.40 5.64 -2.04
CA ALA A 59 6.72 5.26 -0.67
C ALA A 59 5.46 5.26 0.23
N ALA A 60 4.61 6.28 0.11
CA ALA A 60 3.36 6.36 0.87
C ALA A 60 2.40 5.22 0.53
N ILE A 61 2.31 4.78 -0.74
CA ILE A 61 1.53 3.61 -1.14
C ILE A 61 2.08 2.35 -0.45
N ILE A 62 3.40 2.12 -0.49
CA ILE A 62 4.02 0.94 0.11
C ILE A 62 3.78 0.90 1.62
N VAL A 63 4.02 2.02 2.31
CA VAL A 63 3.84 2.11 3.77
C VAL A 63 2.39 1.88 4.16
N SER A 64 1.44 2.58 3.54
CA SER A 64 0.02 2.43 3.86
C SER A 64 -0.53 1.04 3.53
N THR A 65 -0.11 0.45 2.40
CA THR A 65 -0.44 -0.94 2.05
C THR A 65 0.07 -1.92 3.11
N GLY A 66 1.33 -1.79 3.52
CA GLY A 66 1.96 -2.63 4.55
C GLY A 66 1.24 -2.54 5.89
N THR A 67 0.91 -1.32 6.33
CA THR A 67 0.19 -1.08 7.58
C THR A 67 -1.20 -1.72 7.56
N VAL A 68 -2.00 -1.46 6.52
CA VAL A 68 -3.37 -1.97 6.43
C VAL A 68 -3.38 -3.49 6.24
N HIS A 69 -2.48 -4.04 5.43
CA HIS A 69 -2.31 -5.49 5.29
C HIS A 69 -2.04 -6.16 6.63
N THR A 70 -1.06 -5.65 7.39
CA THR A 70 -0.66 -6.22 8.68
C THR A 70 -1.79 -6.17 9.69
N PHE A 71 -2.62 -5.14 9.64
CA PHE A 71 -3.78 -5.03 10.51
C PHE A 71 -4.90 -6.02 10.12
N LEU A 72 -5.17 -6.16 8.82
CA LEU A 72 -6.31 -6.95 8.32
C LEU A 72 -5.99 -8.44 8.15
N ASN A 73 -4.73 -8.83 7.94
CA ASN A 73 -4.35 -10.23 7.75
C ASN A 73 -4.60 -11.10 8.98
N TYR A 74 -4.75 -10.49 10.16
CA TYR A 74 -5.19 -11.18 11.36
C TYR A 74 -6.60 -11.78 11.21
N ILE A 75 -7.50 -11.13 10.45
CA ILE A 75 -8.90 -11.57 10.30
C ILE A 75 -8.99 -12.97 9.69
N PRO A 76 -8.46 -13.25 8.48
CA PRO A 76 -8.51 -14.59 7.91
C PRO A 76 -7.73 -15.58 8.77
N SER A 77 -6.59 -15.19 9.38
CA SER A 77 -5.85 -16.10 10.28
C SER A 77 -6.63 -16.49 11.53
N ALA A 78 -7.39 -15.57 12.13
CA ALA A 78 -8.18 -15.82 13.33
C ALA A 78 -9.50 -16.56 13.04
N LEU A 79 -10.14 -16.26 11.92
CA LEU A 79 -11.46 -16.82 11.58
C LEU A 79 -11.39 -18.11 10.75
N ILE A 80 -10.34 -18.29 9.93
CA ILE A 80 -10.17 -19.46 9.05
C ILE A 80 -9.02 -20.36 9.54
N GLY A 81 -8.02 -19.79 10.23
CA GLY A 81 -6.87 -20.54 10.76
C GLY A 81 -7.08 -21.13 12.16
N ALA A 82 -8.22 -20.88 12.82
CA ALA A 82 -8.54 -21.54 14.08
C ALA A 82 -8.83 -23.03 13.82
N PRO A 83 -8.13 -23.97 14.50
CA PRO A 83 -8.44 -25.38 14.40
C PRO A 83 -9.86 -25.64 14.91
N ASP A 84 -10.62 -26.47 14.20
CA ASP A 84 -11.82 -27.08 14.79
C ASP A 84 -11.36 -27.87 16.02
N GLY A 85 -11.81 -27.46 17.20
CA GLY A 85 -11.51 -28.12 18.47
C GLY A 85 -12.14 -29.51 18.59
#